data_AF-A0AAC9ULC5-F1
#
_entry.id   AF-A0AAC9ULC5-F1
#
_cell.length_a   1.000
_cell.length_b   1.000
_cell.length_c   1.000
_cell.angle_alpha   90.00
_cell.angle_beta   90.00
_cell.angle_gamma   90.00
#
_symmetry.space_group_name_H-M   'P 1'
#
loop_
_entity.id
_entity.type
_entity.pdbx_description
1 polymer ?
#
loop_
_entity_poly.entity_id
_entity_poly.type
_entity_poly.pdbx_seq_one_letter_code
_entity_poly.pdbx_strand_id
1 'polypeptide(L)'
;MQRLIKLFFITCLAFTFNAHSEQVSGAQYKELGQWQVHYIAFPSTFVQPKIAQAYGLERSGYKGIVNISILANDTNNTAQKAVLKGTAKNLLGNKQTLNFKEVIEGDAIYYLAQVNYTNEEVLRFEIEIQQDSQFQKLQFQQKFYVD
;
A
#
# COMPACT_ATOMS: atom_id res chain seq x y z
N MET A 1 72.03 -11.07 22.03
CA MET A 1 71.51 -12.00 21.00
C MET A 1 70.00 -12.01 21.14
N GLN A 2 69.28 -11.31 20.24
CA GLN A 2 68.38 -11.92 19.23
C GLN A 2 67.26 -12.76 19.87
N ARG A 3 65.95 -12.57 19.63
CA ARG A 3 65.19 -11.83 18.63
C ARG A 3 63.72 -11.82 19.08
N LEU A 4 62.99 -10.78 18.63
CA LEU A 4 61.59 -10.76 18.17
C LEU A 4 60.67 -11.94 18.54
N ILE A 5 59.48 -11.63 19.06
CA ILE A 5 58.21 -11.83 18.34
C ILE A 5 57.16 -10.89 18.92
N LYS A 6 56.64 -10.01 18.05
CA LYS A 6 55.41 -9.23 18.25
C LYS A 6 54.24 -10.16 17.94
N LEU A 7 53.23 -10.23 18.79
CA LEU A 7 51.93 -10.81 18.42
C LEU A 7 50.80 -9.84 18.78
N PHE A 8 50.49 -9.02 17.79
CA PHE A 8 49.17 -8.53 17.40
C PHE A 8 48.00 -8.92 18.33
N PHE A 9 47.60 -8.02 19.23
CA PHE A 9 46.26 -8.04 19.80
C PHE A 9 45.39 -7.09 18.97
N ILE A 10 44.62 -7.66 18.05
CA ILE A 10 43.60 -6.96 17.28
C ILE A 10 42.48 -6.58 18.24
N THR A 11 42.45 -5.31 18.62
CA THR A 11 41.30 -4.69 19.30
C THR A 11 40.15 -4.65 18.29
N CYS A 12 39.22 -5.60 18.44
CA CYS A 12 37.98 -5.64 17.68
C CYS A 12 37.12 -4.45 18.10
N LEU A 13 37.18 -3.37 17.31
CA LEU A 13 36.35 -2.18 17.49
C LEU A 13 34.91 -2.57 17.16
N ALA A 14 34.07 -2.58 18.19
CA ALA A 14 32.65 -2.84 18.11
C ALA A 14 31.95 -1.81 17.21
N PHE A 15 31.81 -2.13 15.92
CA PHE A 15 30.80 -1.51 15.07
C PHE A 15 29.46 -2.13 15.44
N THR A 16 28.77 -1.52 16.39
CA THR A 16 27.34 -1.75 16.59
C THR A 16 26.61 -1.16 15.38
N PHE A 17 26.38 -2.00 14.38
CA PHE A 17 25.40 -1.74 13.34
C PHE A 17 24.04 -1.61 14.03
N ASN A 18 23.63 -0.37 14.28
CA ASN A 18 22.24 -0.06 14.56
C ASN A 18 21.46 -0.29 13.27
N ALA A 19 21.05 -1.55 13.03
CA ALA A 19 20.04 -1.86 12.05
C ALA A 19 18.72 -1.26 12.57
N HIS A 20 18.43 -0.03 12.17
CA HIS A 20 17.12 0.57 12.35
C HIS A 20 16.18 -0.23 11.44
N SER A 21 15.53 -1.25 12.00
CA SER A 21 14.42 -1.90 11.32
C SER A 21 13.31 -0.87 11.22
N GLU A 22 13.11 -0.28 10.03
CA GLU A 22 11.90 0.49 9.75
C GLU A 22 10.72 -0.46 9.97
N GLN A 23 10.02 -0.22 11.07
CA GLN A 23 8.85 -0.97 11.46
C GLN A 23 7.73 -0.55 10.50
N VAL A 24 7.64 -1.21 9.34
CA VAL A 24 6.54 -1.01 8.39
C VAL A 24 5.28 -1.61 9.00
N SER A 25 4.63 -0.83 9.85
CA SER A 25 3.37 -1.18 10.50
C SER A 25 2.21 -0.90 9.54
N GLY A 26 1.87 -1.91 8.73
CA GLY A 26 0.49 -2.31 8.37
C GLY A 26 -0.44 -1.38 7.58
N ALA A 27 -0.30 -0.06 7.63
CA ALA A 27 -1.13 0.88 6.86
C ALA A 27 -0.26 2.00 6.31
N GLN A 28 -0.01 1.96 4.99
CA GLN A 28 0.76 2.97 4.29
C GLN A 28 -0.16 4.14 3.93
N TYR A 29 0.28 5.37 4.21
CA TYR A 29 -0.37 6.56 3.67
C TYR A 29 0.64 7.48 2.99
N LYS A 30 0.12 8.39 2.16
CA LYS A 30 0.87 9.51 1.61
C LYS A 30 0.16 10.80 1.93
N GLU A 31 0.92 11.81 2.30
CA GLU A 31 0.42 13.17 2.38
C GLU A 31 0.37 13.76 0.97
N LEU A 32 -0.83 14.10 0.50
CA LEU A 32 -1.09 14.64 -0.83
C LEU A 32 -1.89 15.93 -0.68
N GLY A 33 -1.19 17.06 -0.72
CA GLY A 33 -1.80 18.36 -0.43
C GLY A 33 -2.39 18.41 0.98
N GLN A 34 -3.69 18.64 1.07
CA GLN A 34 -4.44 18.72 2.33
C GLN A 34 -4.92 17.35 2.86
N TRP A 35 -4.50 16.24 2.26
CA TRP A 35 -5.00 14.91 2.61
C TRP A 35 -3.90 13.97 3.10
N GLN A 36 -4.28 13.10 4.04
CA GLN A 36 -3.62 11.82 4.27
C GLN A 36 -4.38 10.74 3.49
N VAL A 37 -3.76 10.21 2.45
CA VAL A 37 -4.36 9.16 1.62
C VAL A 37 -3.77 7.82 2.03
N HIS A 38 -4.56 7.05 2.78
CA HIS A 38 -4.22 5.68 3.16
C HIS A 38 -4.58 4.74 2.02
N TYR A 39 -3.71 3.77 1.75
CA TYR A 39 -3.93 2.80 0.69
C TYR A 39 -3.32 1.46 1.05
N ILE A 40 -3.97 0.42 0.57
CA ILE A 40 -3.46 -0.94 0.61
C ILE A 40 -4.01 -1.70 -0.59
N ALA A 41 -3.21 -2.63 -1.09
CA ALA A 41 -3.67 -3.60 -2.07
C ALA A 41 -3.29 -5.01 -1.61
N PHE A 42 -4.26 -5.93 -1.60
CA PHE A 42 -4.09 -7.25 -1.00
C PHE A 42 -4.98 -8.32 -1.68
N PRO A 43 -4.66 -9.63 -1.58
CA PRO A 43 -5.49 -10.70 -2.14
C PRO A 43 -6.93 -10.66 -1.64
N SER A 44 -7.89 -10.85 -2.53
CA SER A 44 -9.31 -10.85 -2.19
C SER A 44 -9.72 -12.00 -1.24
N THR A 45 -8.92 -13.06 -1.19
CA THR A 45 -9.09 -14.21 -0.30
C THR A 45 -9.02 -13.83 1.18
N PHE A 46 -8.31 -12.75 1.53
CA PHE A 46 -8.17 -12.24 2.89
C PHE A 46 -9.45 -11.58 3.42
N VAL A 47 -10.37 -11.19 2.54
CA VAL A 47 -11.68 -10.67 2.96
C VAL A 47 -12.58 -11.83 3.35
N GLN A 48 -13.22 -11.70 4.52
CA GLN A 48 -14.17 -12.71 5.00
C GLN A 48 -15.36 -12.86 4.02
N PRO A 49 -15.89 -14.08 3.80
CA PRO A 49 -16.97 -14.32 2.84
C PRO A 49 -18.17 -13.38 2.97
N LYS A 50 -18.60 -13.11 4.21
CA LYS A 50 -19.75 -12.23 4.51
C LYS A 50 -19.50 -10.78 4.07
N ILE A 51 -18.28 -10.26 4.30
CA ILE A 51 -17.90 -8.90 3.91
C ILE A 51 -17.79 -8.80 2.39
N ALA A 52 -17.19 -9.82 1.77
CA ALA A 52 -17.09 -9.89 0.32
C ALA A 52 -18.48 -9.89 -0.34
N GLN A 53 -19.41 -10.69 0.18
CA GLN A 53 -20.80 -10.70 -0.28
C GLN A 53 -21.48 -9.34 -0.08
N ALA A 54 -21.34 -8.73 1.10
CA ALA A 54 -21.97 -7.45 1.43
C ALA A 54 -21.56 -6.32 0.46
N TYR A 55 -20.31 -6.32 0.00
CA TYR A 55 -19.81 -5.29 -0.92
C TYR A 55 -19.78 -5.69 -2.39
N GLY A 56 -20.10 -6.95 -2.71
CA GLY A 56 -20.06 -7.47 -4.08
C GLY A 56 -18.63 -7.72 -4.57
N LEU A 57 -17.75 -8.15 -3.68
CA LEU A 57 -16.37 -8.50 -3.98
C LEU A 57 -16.28 -10.00 -4.29
N GLU A 58 -15.81 -10.34 -5.48
CA GLU A 58 -15.43 -11.71 -5.80
C GLU A 58 -14.15 -12.10 -5.05
N ARG A 59 -14.20 -13.23 -4.33
CA ARG A 59 -13.03 -13.84 -3.68
C ARG A 59 -12.42 -14.87 -4.64
N SER A 60 -11.17 -14.67 -5.01
CA SER A 60 -10.42 -15.52 -5.93
C SER A 60 -8.92 -15.37 -5.70
N GLY A 61 -8.15 -16.45 -5.89
CA GLY A 61 -6.68 -16.44 -5.82
C GLY A 61 -6.02 -15.58 -6.90
N TYR A 62 -6.77 -15.13 -7.90
CA TYR A 62 -6.32 -14.26 -9.01
C TYR A 62 -6.91 -12.84 -8.94
N LYS A 63 -7.55 -12.48 -7.82
CA LYS A 63 -8.16 -11.16 -7.63
C LYS A 63 -7.61 -10.47 -6.41
N GLY A 64 -7.16 -9.24 -6.61
CA GLY A 64 -6.75 -8.32 -5.56
C GLY A 64 -7.82 -7.29 -5.27
N ILE A 65 -7.80 -6.73 -4.07
CA ILE A 65 -8.60 -5.58 -3.67
C ILE A 65 -7.66 -4.42 -3.41
N VAL A 66 -7.99 -3.26 -3.98
CA VAL A 66 -7.40 -1.97 -3.65
C VAL A 66 -8.38 -1.25 -2.73
N ASN A 67 -7.92 -0.88 -1.53
CA ASN A 67 -8.67 -0.09 -0.57
C ASN A 67 -7.97 1.26 -0.39
N ILE A 68 -8.72 2.36 -0.56
CA ILE A 68 -8.24 3.71 -0.35
C ILE A 68 -9.18 4.44 0.62
N SER A 69 -8.62 5.11 1.61
CA SER A 69 -9.34 6.08 2.45
C SER A 69 -8.59 7.41 2.45
N ILE A 70 -9.36 8.50 2.46
CA ILE A 70 -8.82 9.86 2.37
C ILE A 70 -9.25 10.58 3.64
N LEU A 71 -8.29 11.05 4.41
CA LEU A 71 -8.51 11.83 5.62
C LEU A 71 -7.98 13.24 5.41
N ALA A 72 -8.60 14.23 6.05
CA ALA A 72 -8.02 15.56 6.15
C ALA A 72 -6.66 15.46 6.88
N ASN A 73 -5.65 16.18 6.40
CA ASN A 73 -4.37 16.29 7.10
C ASN A 73 -4.48 17.37 8.18
N ASP A 74 -5.34 17.13 9.17
CA ASP A 74 -5.58 18.00 10.32
C ASP A 74 -5.57 17.20 11.63
N THR A 75 -5.79 17.85 12.77
CA THR A 75 -5.76 17.17 14.08
C THR A 75 -6.87 16.15 14.28
N ASN A 76 -7.94 16.22 13.48
CA ASN A 76 -9.12 15.37 13.63
C ASN A 76 -9.14 14.21 12.63
N ASN A 77 -8.29 14.24 11.59
CA ASN A 77 -8.19 13.22 10.54
C ASN A 77 -9.56 12.83 9.98
N THR A 78 -10.41 13.83 9.72
CA THR A 78 -11.79 13.61 9.29
C THR A 78 -11.86 12.97 7.90
N ALA A 79 -12.71 11.96 7.73
CA ALA A 79 -12.87 11.30 6.44
C ALA A 79 -13.40 12.27 5.37
N GLN A 80 -12.78 12.25 4.19
CA GLN A 80 -13.08 13.12 3.07
C GLN A 80 -13.73 12.32 1.95
N LYS A 81 -14.81 12.86 1.39
CA LYS A 81 -15.40 12.33 0.15
C LYS A 81 -14.63 12.86 -1.05
N ALA A 82 -14.30 11.96 -1.97
CA ALA A 82 -13.65 12.30 -3.22
C ALA A 82 -14.11 11.38 -4.37
N VAL A 83 -13.93 11.84 -5.59
CA VAL A 83 -14.07 11.03 -6.80
C VAL A 83 -12.72 10.42 -7.13
N LEU A 84 -12.68 9.08 -7.23
CA LEU A 84 -11.47 8.35 -7.58
C LEU A 84 -11.57 7.75 -8.98
N LYS A 85 -10.52 7.97 -9.77
CA LYS A 85 -10.28 7.25 -11.03
C LYS A 85 -8.92 6.62 -10.93
N GLY A 86 -8.78 5.35 -11.30
CA GLY A 86 -7.49 4.70 -11.17
C GLY A 86 -7.25 3.61 -12.17
N THR A 87 -5.98 3.26 -12.30
CA THR A 87 -5.53 2.21 -13.20
C THR A 87 -4.39 1.42 -12.56
N ALA A 88 -4.32 0.14 -12.87
CA ALA A 88 -3.22 -0.73 -12.52
C ALA A 88 -2.49 -1.15 -13.79
N LYS A 89 -1.15 -1.12 -13.76
CA LYS A 89 -0.31 -1.48 -14.89
C LYS A 89 0.74 -2.49 -14.45
N ASN A 90 0.86 -3.61 -15.16
CA ASN A 90 1.92 -4.57 -14.90
C ASN A 90 3.24 -4.17 -15.57
N LEU A 91 4.32 -4.94 -15.34
CA LEU A 91 5.65 -4.63 -15.88
C LEU A 91 5.73 -4.75 -17.41
N LEU A 92 4.88 -5.58 -18.02
CA LEU A 92 4.74 -5.71 -19.48
C LEU A 92 3.97 -4.54 -20.10
N GLY A 93 3.34 -3.72 -19.27
CA GLY A 93 2.60 -2.54 -19.66
C GLY A 93 1.12 -2.74 -19.91
N ASN A 94 0.58 -3.93 -19.66
CA ASN A 94 -0.85 -4.20 -19.70
C ASN A 94 -1.55 -3.37 -18.62
N LYS A 95 -2.62 -2.68 -19.01
CA LYS A 95 -3.34 -1.72 -18.16
C LYS A 95 -4.75 -2.21 -17.85
N GLN A 96 -5.16 -2.08 -16.60
CA GLN A 96 -6.49 -2.39 -16.09
C GLN A 96 -7.11 -1.12 -15.51
N THR A 97 -8.37 -0.84 -15.80
CA THR A 97 -9.12 0.24 -15.14
C THR A 97 -9.62 -0.25 -13.79
N LEU A 98 -9.47 0.59 -12.76
CA LEU A 98 -10.00 0.33 -11.42
C LEU A 98 -11.36 0.99 -11.27
N ASN A 99 -12.38 0.18 -11.04
CA ASN A 99 -13.74 0.64 -10.80
C ASN A 99 -13.96 0.76 -9.28
N PHE A 100 -13.77 1.95 -8.74
CA PHE A 100 -13.93 2.20 -7.31
C PHE A 100 -15.41 2.29 -6.91
N LYS A 101 -15.76 1.62 -5.80
CA LYS A 101 -17.05 1.71 -5.12
C LYS A 101 -16.84 2.34 -3.75
N GLU A 102 -17.64 3.37 -3.45
CA GLU A 102 -17.68 3.99 -2.12
C GLU A 102 -18.42 3.07 -1.14
N VAL A 103 -17.82 2.88 0.04
CA VAL A 103 -18.37 2.15 1.18
C VAL A 103 -18.26 3.05 2.40
N ILE A 104 -19.38 3.26 3.10
CA ILE A 104 -19.45 4.11 4.29
C ILE A 104 -19.78 3.23 5.49
N GLU A 105 -18.95 3.30 6.53
CA GLU A 105 -19.14 2.59 7.79
C GLU A 105 -18.99 3.55 8.96
N GLY A 106 -20.12 3.99 9.54
CA GLY A 106 -20.11 5.07 10.52
C GLY A 106 -19.54 6.34 9.89
N ASP A 107 -18.45 6.85 10.47
CA ASP A 107 -17.74 8.04 9.99
C ASP A 107 -16.59 7.71 9.02
N ALA A 108 -16.32 6.43 8.75
CA ALA A 108 -15.27 6.00 7.84
C ALA A 108 -15.79 5.88 6.39
N ILE A 109 -14.95 6.30 5.44
CA ILE A 109 -15.24 6.21 4.01
C ILE A 109 -14.09 5.45 3.33
N TYR A 110 -14.44 4.37 2.63
CA TYR A 110 -13.53 3.54 1.86
C TYR A 110 -13.90 3.53 0.39
N TYR A 111 -12.90 3.50 -0.48
CA TYR A 111 -13.04 3.28 -1.90
C TYR A 111 -12.41 1.95 -2.26
N LEU A 112 -13.24 0.99 -2.64
CA LEU A 112 -12.82 -0.37 -2.95
C LEU A 112 -12.87 -0.62 -4.46
N ALA A 113 -11.79 -1.16 -5.03
CA ALA A 113 -11.76 -1.64 -6.41
C ALA A 113 -11.14 -3.04 -6.48
N GLN A 114 -11.56 -3.83 -7.46
CA GLN A 114 -10.93 -5.12 -7.76
C GLN A 114 -9.94 -5.01 -8.92
N VAL A 115 -8.88 -5.81 -8.86
CA VAL A 115 -7.87 -5.92 -9.91
C VAL A 115 -7.52 -7.39 -10.13
N ASN A 116 -7.29 -7.79 -11.38
CA ASN A 116 -6.83 -9.14 -11.67
C ASN A 116 -5.30 -9.20 -11.59
N TYR A 117 -4.76 -10.31 -11.12
CA TYR A 117 -3.32 -10.55 -11.10
C TYR A 117 -3.00 -12.02 -11.37
N THR A 118 -1.75 -12.27 -11.74
CA THR A 118 -1.12 -13.59 -11.84
C THR A 118 -0.08 -13.79 -10.74
N ASN A 119 0.38 -15.03 -10.55
CA ASN A 119 1.34 -15.31 -9.48
C ASN A 119 2.62 -14.49 -9.65
N GLU A 120 3.09 -13.92 -8.54
CA GLU A 120 4.26 -13.05 -8.48
C GLU A 120 4.18 -11.78 -9.34
N GLU A 121 2.99 -11.36 -9.76
CA GLU A 121 2.81 -10.18 -10.58
C GLU A 121 2.96 -8.90 -9.76
N VAL A 122 3.79 -7.99 -10.26
CA VAL A 122 3.91 -6.62 -9.73
C VAL A 122 2.98 -5.71 -10.52
N LEU A 123 2.03 -5.09 -9.81
CA LEU A 123 1.15 -4.07 -10.36
C LEU A 123 1.55 -2.69 -9.83
N ARG A 124 1.68 -1.73 -10.74
CA ARG A 124 1.85 -0.31 -10.44
C ARG A 124 0.51 0.38 -10.55
N PHE A 125 0.09 1.02 -9.47
CA PHE A 125 -1.18 1.70 -9.33
C PHE A 125 -0.98 3.19 -9.51
N GLU A 126 -1.89 3.80 -10.27
CA GLU A 126 -2.03 5.25 -10.39
C GLU A 126 -3.49 5.61 -10.18
N ILE A 127 -3.76 6.43 -9.17
CA ILE A 127 -5.10 6.86 -8.77
C ILE A 127 -5.14 8.38 -8.75
N GLU A 128 -6.05 8.95 -9.51
CA GLU A 128 -6.44 10.34 -9.49
C GLU A 128 -7.55 10.52 -8.46
N ILE A 129 -7.35 11.48 -7.56
CA ILE A 129 -8.24 11.80 -6.47
C ILE A 129 -8.70 13.24 -6.66
N GLN A 130 -10.01 13.44 -6.74
CA GLN A 130 -10.61 14.75 -6.96
C GLN A 130 -11.67 15.06 -5.91
N GLN A 131 -11.59 16.23 -5.29
CA GLN A 131 -12.63 16.81 -4.45
C GLN A 131 -12.76 18.28 -4.83
N ASP A 132 -13.93 18.69 -5.34
CA ASP A 132 -14.16 20.02 -5.89
C ASP A 132 -13.07 20.41 -6.94
N SER A 133 -12.28 21.44 -6.65
CA SER A 133 -11.18 21.94 -7.48
C SER A 133 -9.80 21.37 -7.08
N GLN A 134 -9.74 20.52 -6.05
CA GLN A 134 -8.50 19.89 -5.60
C GLN A 134 -8.26 18.59 -6.36
N PHE A 135 -7.04 18.43 -6.88
CA PHE A 135 -6.62 17.25 -7.64
C PHE A 135 -5.30 16.74 -7.08
N GLN A 136 -5.26 15.45 -6.75
CA GLN A 136 -4.05 14.77 -6.30
C GLN A 136 -3.88 13.44 -7.02
N LYS A 137 -2.64 12.95 -7.08
CA LYS A 137 -2.31 11.67 -7.68
C LYS A 137 -1.59 10.78 -6.68
N LEU A 138 -2.19 9.63 -6.39
CA LEU A 138 -1.57 8.56 -5.62
C LEU A 138 -0.92 7.56 -6.57
N GLN A 139 0.35 7.25 -6.32
CA GLN A 139 1.07 6.19 -7.02
C GLN A 139 1.74 5.24 -6.02
N PHE A 140 1.59 3.94 -6.23
CA PHE A 140 2.27 2.91 -5.45
C PHE A 140 2.37 1.61 -6.27
N GLN A 141 3.02 0.59 -5.72
CA GLN A 141 3.06 -0.73 -6.35
C GLN A 141 2.83 -1.82 -5.32
N GLN A 142 2.29 -2.96 -5.76
CA GLN A 142 2.08 -4.15 -4.95
C GLN A 142 2.50 -5.38 -5.76
N LYS A 143 3.23 -6.30 -5.12
CA LYS A 143 3.44 -7.65 -5.65
C LYS A 143 2.36 -8.56 -5.09
N PHE A 144 1.67 -9.29 -5.96
CA PHE A 144 0.68 -10.28 -5.56
C PHE A 144 1.23 -11.69 -5.70
N TYR A 145 0.72 -12.59 -4.87
CA TYR A 145 0.98 -14.01 -4.92
C TYR A 145 -0.37 -14.71 -5.04
N VAL A 146 -0.42 -15.76 -5.86
CA VAL A 146 -1.60 -16.63 -5.91
C VAL A 146 -1.45 -17.62 -4.76
N ASP A 147 -2.52 -17.74 -3.96
CA ASP A 147 -2.62 -18.71 -2.86
C ASP A 147 -2.67 -20.16 -3.37
#